data_AF-F6HSC1-F1
#
_entry.id   AF-F6HSC1-F1
#
_cell.length_a   1.000
_cell.length_b   1.000
_cell.length_c   1.000
_cell.angle_alpha   90.00
_cell.angle_beta   90.00
_cell.angle_gamma   90.00
#
_symmetry.space_group_name_H-M   'P 1'
#
loop_
_entity.id
_entity.type
_entity.pdbx_description
1 polymer ?
#
loop_
_entity_poly.entity_id
_entity_poly.type
_entity_poly.pdbx_seq_one_letter_code
_entity_poly.pdbx_strand_id
1 'polypeptide(L)'
;MEQTPGPLPEDRGKAVGIMSKALEHYLKEAHEDHVLAGAIGIGGSGGTSIISSAFKSVLIGMPKIIVSTVASGQTEPYVGTSDLILFPLVVDVCGINNVSRVVLSNAGAAFAGMVIGRLQASRDSLSSNEKFTVGATMFGVTTPCVNAAKERLVKDGYETLVFHATGPGGRAMEDLVRGGFIQGVLDITTTEVADYVVGGVMACECSRFDAMIEKKIPSVVSVGALDMVNFGAKTTIPSHLLKRNIHVRNEQKGISALDAPGKPFYDPEATVTLINELQKLIQTNEDRQVEVYPYHINDLKFAKTLVDSFLEIRKRHSEDVFVPNQDLHENSISKPNLLGNETTCYSPSDFPDARPGFDHLPFKTRAVSLRKSSSKPRIKSSIHTAP
;
A
#
# COMPACT_ATOMS: atom_id res chain seq x y z
N MET A 1 2.79 -6.56 -39.43
CA MET A 1 3.65 -5.38 -39.65
C MET A 1 4.40 -5.17 -38.35
N GLU A 2 5.68 -5.53 -38.29
CA GLU A 2 6.56 -5.18 -37.18
C GLU A 2 6.65 -3.65 -37.10
N GLN A 3 6.24 -3.08 -35.97
CA GLN A 3 6.53 -1.68 -35.69
C GLN A 3 8.02 -1.55 -35.44
N THR A 4 8.73 -0.89 -36.36
CA THR A 4 10.12 -0.47 -36.15
C THR A 4 10.19 0.37 -34.86
N PRO A 5 11.05 0.02 -33.89
CA PRO A 5 11.21 0.81 -32.67
C PRO A 5 11.63 2.23 -33.04
N GLY A 6 10.93 3.22 -32.48
CA GLY A 6 11.24 4.64 -32.70
C GLY A 6 12.68 4.98 -32.29
N PRO A 7 13.26 6.09 -32.80
CA PRO A 7 14.63 6.48 -32.49
C PRO A 7 14.81 6.70 -30.98
N LEU A 8 15.92 6.17 -30.43
CA LEU A 8 16.30 6.42 -29.04
C LEU A 8 16.56 7.92 -28.82
N PRO A 9 16.14 8.51 -27.69
CA PRO A 9 16.39 9.91 -27.39
C PRO A 9 17.90 10.20 -27.29
N GLU A 10 18.36 11.34 -27.80
CA GLU A 10 19.75 11.80 -27.59
C GLU A 10 20.06 12.13 -26.11
N ASP A 11 19.03 12.44 -25.32
CA ASP A 11 19.16 12.69 -23.89
C ASP A 11 19.37 11.38 -23.11
N ARG A 12 20.53 11.27 -22.44
CA ARG A 12 20.91 10.10 -21.63
C ARG A 12 19.87 9.78 -20.55
N GLY A 13 19.25 10.79 -19.93
CA GLY A 13 18.26 10.61 -18.88
C GLY A 13 16.98 9.95 -19.41
N LYS A 14 16.49 10.39 -20.57
CA LYS A 14 15.35 9.77 -21.26
C LYS A 14 15.66 8.33 -21.69
N ALA A 15 16.86 8.08 -22.23
CA ALA A 15 17.29 6.73 -22.61
C ALA A 15 17.35 5.78 -21.39
N VAL A 16 17.88 6.26 -20.26
CA VAL A 16 17.87 5.57 -18.96
C VAL A 16 16.45 5.20 -18.52
N GLY A 17 15.50 6.14 -18.62
CA GLY A 17 14.11 5.91 -18.25
C GLY A 17 13.42 4.85 -19.12
N ILE A 18 13.67 4.86 -20.43
CA ILE A 18 13.13 3.86 -21.36
C ILE A 18 13.72 2.48 -21.06
N MET A 19 15.04 2.39 -20.92
CA MET A 19 15.72 1.12 -20.64
C MET A 19 15.28 0.52 -19.29
N SER A 20 15.08 1.37 -18.29
CA SER A 20 14.55 0.97 -16.98
C SER A 20 13.19 0.28 -17.09
N LYS A 21 12.26 0.87 -17.86
CA LYS A 21 10.93 0.27 -18.08
C LYS A 21 10.98 -1.00 -18.91
N ALA A 22 11.87 -1.06 -19.91
CA ALA A 22 12.08 -2.27 -20.70
C ALA A 22 12.61 -3.43 -19.84
N LEU A 23 13.58 -3.15 -18.95
CA LEU A 23 14.11 -4.13 -18.00
C LEU A 23 13.03 -4.60 -17.01
N GLU A 24 12.17 -3.69 -16.54
CA GLU A 24 11.02 -4.03 -15.68
C GLU A 24 10.09 -5.01 -16.39
N HIS A 25 9.73 -4.75 -17.65
CA HIS A 25 8.87 -5.63 -18.43
C HIS A 25 9.49 -7.00 -18.64
N TYR A 26 10.77 -7.05 -19.01
CA TYR A 26 11.52 -8.30 -19.17
C TYR A 26 11.56 -9.13 -17.87
N LEU A 27 11.76 -8.49 -16.72
CA LEU A 27 11.76 -9.19 -15.43
C LEU A 27 10.38 -9.71 -15.04
N LYS A 28 9.30 -9.00 -15.40
CA LYS A 28 7.92 -9.48 -15.21
C LYS A 28 7.65 -10.72 -16.06
N GLU A 29 7.97 -10.69 -17.35
CA GLU A 29 7.83 -11.86 -18.24
C GLU A 29 8.66 -13.05 -17.72
N ALA A 30 9.92 -12.83 -17.35
CA ALA A 30 10.77 -13.88 -16.78
C ALA A 30 10.25 -14.44 -15.44
N HIS A 31 9.53 -13.62 -14.67
CA HIS A 31 8.87 -14.06 -13.44
C HIS A 31 7.62 -14.90 -13.73
N GLU A 32 6.79 -14.46 -14.68
CA GLU A 32 5.59 -15.18 -15.14
C GLU A 32 5.94 -16.53 -15.77
N ASP A 33 7.06 -16.61 -16.50
CA ASP A 33 7.59 -17.85 -17.07
C ASP A 33 8.28 -18.76 -16.03
N HIS A 34 8.29 -18.37 -14.75
CA HIS A 34 8.89 -19.11 -13.64
C HIS A 34 10.40 -19.41 -13.80
N VAL A 35 11.12 -18.61 -14.59
CA VAL A 35 12.58 -18.76 -14.81
C VAL A 35 13.43 -17.82 -13.92
N LEU A 36 12.82 -16.85 -13.26
CA LEU A 36 13.52 -15.90 -12.39
C LEU A 36 13.76 -16.46 -10.97
N ALA A 37 15.02 -16.76 -10.64
CA ALA A 37 15.44 -17.18 -9.30
C ALA A 37 16.06 -16.05 -8.44
N GLY A 38 16.33 -14.90 -9.06
CA GLY A 38 16.95 -13.72 -8.44
C GLY A 38 17.57 -12.82 -9.49
N ALA A 39 17.88 -11.57 -9.12
CA ALA A 39 18.52 -10.61 -10.01
C ALA A 39 19.70 -9.91 -9.31
N ILE A 40 20.83 -9.77 -10.02
CA ILE A 40 22.00 -9.03 -9.55
C ILE A 40 22.46 -8.05 -10.61
N GLY A 41 22.87 -6.85 -10.18
CA GLY A 41 23.39 -5.82 -11.05
C GLY A 41 24.56 -5.04 -10.44
N ILE A 42 25.21 -4.22 -11.27
CA ILE A 42 26.29 -3.32 -10.85
C ILE A 42 26.11 -1.98 -11.58
N GLY A 43 26.42 -0.87 -10.91
CA GLY A 43 26.47 0.41 -11.60
C GLY A 43 26.91 1.58 -10.74
N GLY A 44 27.30 2.66 -11.41
CA GLY A 44 27.37 3.98 -10.80
C GLY A 44 25.98 4.53 -10.48
N SER A 45 25.85 5.84 -10.24
CA SER A 45 24.54 6.47 -9.99
C SER A 45 23.50 6.15 -11.08
N GLY A 46 23.80 6.42 -12.36
CA GLY A 46 22.85 6.17 -13.45
C GLY A 46 22.51 4.68 -13.65
N GLY A 47 23.49 3.79 -13.50
CA GLY A 47 23.25 2.34 -13.59
C GLY A 47 22.40 1.83 -12.43
N THR A 48 22.66 2.32 -11.21
CA THR A 48 21.84 2.02 -10.04
C THR A 48 20.40 2.49 -10.24
N SER A 49 20.19 3.68 -10.82
CA SER A 49 18.85 4.18 -11.14
C SER A 49 18.09 3.27 -12.12
N ILE A 50 18.73 2.81 -13.21
CA ILE A 50 18.12 1.88 -14.17
C ILE A 50 17.71 0.57 -13.47
N ILE A 51 18.68 -0.04 -12.78
CA ILE A 51 18.51 -1.40 -12.26
C ILE A 51 17.54 -1.41 -11.08
N SER A 52 17.63 -0.43 -10.18
CA SER A 52 16.79 -0.37 -8.98
C SER A 52 15.31 -0.21 -9.29
N SER A 53 14.93 0.63 -10.27
CA SER A 53 13.54 0.79 -10.67
C SER A 53 12.95 -0.52 -11.19
N ALA A 54 13.71 -1.29 -11.98
CA ALA A 54 13.26 -2.59 -12.46
C ALA A 54 13.24 -3.65 -11.34
N PHE A 55 14.27 -3.70 -10.48
CA PHE A 55 14.38 -4.69 -9.41
C PHE A 55 13.30 -4.52 -8.34
N LYS A 56 12.82 -3.29 -8.10
CA LYS A 56 11.67 -3.03 -7.21
C LYS A 56 10.38 -3.70 -7.67
N SER A 57 10.23 -3.99 -8.97
CA SER A 57 9.05 -4.71 -9.49
C SER A 57 9.09 -6.22 -9.21
N VAL A 58 10.25 -6.75 -8.83
CA VAL A 58 10.41 -8.16 -8.48
C VAL A 58 9.88 -8.39 -7.07
N LEU A 59 9.07 -9.43 -6.88
CA LEU A 59 8.42 -9.75 -5.61
C LEU A 59 9.38 -9.80 -4.42
N ILE A 60 8.91 -9.34 -3.26
CA ILE A 60 9.61 -9.44 -1.98
C ILE A 60 9.96 -10.91 -1.68
N GLY A 61 11.16 -11.13 -1.15
CA GLY A 61 11.71 -12.46 -0.85
C GLY A 61 12.47 -13.09 -2.01
N MET A 62 12.38 -12.54 -3.22
CA MET A 62 13.27 -12.92 -4.33
C MET A 62 14.61 -12.18 -4.19
N PRO A 63 15.77 -12.87 -4.25
CA PRO A 63 17.07 -12.21 -4.12
C PRO A 63 17.28 -11.11 -5.15
N LYS A 64 17.58 -9.89 -4.68
CA LYS A 64 17.81 -8.71 -5.51
C LYS A 64 18.95 -7.86 -4.93
N ILE A 65 20.09 -7.82 -5.62
CA ILE A 65 21.31 -7.09 -5.19
C ILE A 65 21.79 -6.14 -6.27
N ILE A 66 22.17 -4.92 -5.89
CA ILE A 66 22.94 -4.02 -6.75
C ILE A 66 24.26 -3.67 -6.07
N VAL A 67 25.37 -3.91 -6.74
CA VAL A 67 26.67 -3.37 -6.33
C VAL A 67 26.77 -1.94 -6.84
N SER A 68 26.71 -0.96 -5.94
CA SER A 68 26.49 0.44 -6.26
C SER A 68 27.57 1.35 -5.70
N THR A 69 28.00 2.34 -6.49
CA THR A 69 28.89 3.42 -6.00
C THR A 69 28.16 4.43 -5.12
N VAL A 70 26.82 4.43 -5.13
CA VAL A 70 25.97 5.36 -4.37
C VAL A 70 25.20 4.66 -3.24
N ALA A 71 25.62 3.45 -2.84
CA ALA A 71 25.03 2.73 -1.72
C ALA A 71 25.19 3.46 -0.37
N SER A 72 26.25 4.27 -0.21
CA SER A 72 26.51 5.07 0.98
C SER A 72 26.01 6.50 0.78
N GLY A 73 24.70 6.72 0.99
CA GLY A 73 24.06 8.03 0.82
C GLY A 73 22.55 7.95 0.99
N GLN A 74 21.80 8.83 0.31
CA GLN A 74 20.35 8.74 0.23
C GLN A 74 19.97 7.60 -0.73
N THR A 75 19.38 6.53 -0.20
CA THR A 75 19.07 5.30 -0.93
C THR A 75 17.59 5.02 -1.12
N GLU A 76 16.70 5.81 -0.49
CA GLU A 76 15.25 5.66 -0.61
C GLU A 76 14.76 5.61 -2.07
N PRO A 77 15.23 6.46 -3.01
CA PRO A 77 14.76 6.38 -4.40
C PRO A 77 15.09 5.05 -5.09
N TYR A 78 16.18 4.39 -4.68
CA TYR A 78 16.62 3.11 -5.24
C TYR A 78 15.91 1.93 -4.57
N VAL A 79 15.91 1.87 -3.23
CA VAL A 79 15.37 0.72 -2.48
C VAL A 79 13.85 0.81 -2.33
N GLY A 80 13.31 2.00 -2.10
CA GLY A 80 11.90 2.22 -1.82
C GLY A 80 11.42 1.37 -0.64
N THR A 81 10.37 0.60 -0.89
CA THR A 81 9.70 -0.32 0.06
C THR A 81 10.09 -1.78 -0.18
N SER A 82 11.02 -2.04 -1.10
CA SER A 82 11.47 -3.39 -1.43
C SER A 82 12.54 -3.91 -0.47
N ASP A 83 12.85 -5.20 -0.59
CA ASP A 83 13.99 -5.88 0.02
C ASP A 83 15.27 -5.79 -0.84
N LEU A 84 15.40 -4.75 -1.67
CA LEU A 84 16.59 -4.48 -2.49
C LEU A 84 17.82 -4.19 -1.62
N ILE A 85 18.89 -4.95 -1.85
CA ILE A 85 20.16 -4.77 -1.15
C ILE A 85 21.13 -3.99 -2.03
N LEU A 86 21.66 -2.88 -1.50
CA LEU A 86 22.76 -2.14 -2.12
C LEU A 86 24.08 -2.51 -1.47
N PHE A 87 24.96 -3.20 -2.21
CA PHE A 87 26.33 -3.46 -1.81
C PHE A 87 27.22 -2.26 -2.18
N PRO A 88 27.90 -1.59 -1.22
CA PRO A 88 28.80 -0.50 -1.54
C PRO A 88 30.03 -0.98 -2.33
N LEU A 89 30.29 -0.39 -3.50
CA LEU A 89 31.46 -0.76 -4.30
C LEU A 89 32.80 -0.26 -3.72
N VAL A 90 32.75 0.68 -2.77
CA VAL A 90 33.90 1.37 -2.12
C VAL A 90 34.70 2.27 -3.07
N VAL A 91 35.02 1.80 -4.26
CA VAL A 91 35.67 2.55 -5.35
C VAL A 91 34.74 2.67 -6.55
N ASP A 92 35.04 3.57 -7.49
CA ASP A 92 34.24 3.72 -8.70
C ASP A 92 34.31 2.48 -9.63
N VAL A 93 33.27 2.27 -10.45
CA VAL A 93 33.22 1.18 -11.44
C VAL A 93 34.09 1.55 -12.65
N CYS A 94 35.39 1.36 -12.54
CA CYS A 94 36.33 1.58 -13.64
C CYS A 94 37.31 0.41 -13.78
N GLY A 95 36.79 -0.72 -14.26
CA GLY A 95 37.54 -1.96 -14.42
C GLY A 95 37.74 -2.76 -13.12
N ILE A 96 38.48 -3.86 -13.24
CA ILE A 96 38.78 -4.77 -12.13
C ILE A 96 40.14 -4.43 -11.52
N ASN A 97 40.14 -4.03 -10.26
CA ASN A 97 41.34 -3.80 -9.45
C ASN A 97 41.32 -4.68 -8.20
N ASN A 98 42.33 -4.55 -7.35
CA ASN A 98 42.45 -5.32 -6.11
C ASN A 98 41.26 -5.12 -5.17
N VAL A 99 40.66 -3.91 -5.11
CA VAL A 99 39.49 -3.62 -4.28
C VAL A 99 38.22 -4.15 -4.94
N SER A 100 37.93 -3.77 -6.18
CA SER A 100 36.69 -4.17 -6.85
C SER A 100 36.58 -5.68 -7.04
N ARG A 101 37.70 -6.39 -7.24
CA ARG A 101 37.72 -7.86 -7.27
C ARG A 101 37.16 -8.47 -5.99
N VAL A 102 37.58 -7.99 -4.83
CA VAL A 102 37.13 -8.52 -3.53
C VAL A 102 35.66 -8.19 -3.31
N VAL A 103 35.27 -6.93 -3.52
CA VAL A 103 33.90 -6.47 -3.29
C VAL A 103 32.91 -7.19 -4.21
N LEU A 104 33.21 -7.31 -5.50
CA LEU A 104 32.36 -8.02 -6.46
C LEU A 104 32.27 -9.52 -6.17
N SER A 105 33.37 -10.13 -5.73
CA SER A 105 33.36 -11.56 -5.33
C SER A 105 32.46 -11.78 -4.12
N ASN A 106 32.53 -10.91 -3.11
CA ASN A 106 31.68 -10.99 -1.93
C ASN A 106 30.19 -10.80 -2.28
N ALA A 107 29.86 -9.82 -3.13
CA ALA A 107 28.49 -9.59 -3.57
C ALA A 107 27.94 -10.77 -4.38
N GLY A 108 28.75 -11.34 -5.28
CA GLY A 108 28.39 -12.53 -6.05
C GLY A 108 28.17 -13.75 -5.17
N ALA A 109 29.04 -13.99 -4.19
CA ALA A 109 28.89 -15.09 -3.23
C ALA A 109 27.66 -14.92 -2.34
N ALA A 110 27.39 -13.70 -1.85
CA ALA A 110 26.21 -13.39 -1.07
C ALA A 110 24.92 -13.65 -1.88
N PHE A 111 24.87 -13.17 -3.13
CA PHE A 111 23.74 -13.41 -4.03
C PHE A 111 23.52 -14.90 -4.30
N ALA A 112 24.59 -15.64 -4.62
CA ALA A 112 24.51 -17.09 -4.82
C ALA A 112 23.98 -17.82 -3.58
N GLY A 113 24.45 -17.45 -2.39
CA GLY A 113 23.96 -17.98 -1.12
C GLY A 113 22.46 -17.73 -0.90
N MET A 114 21.99 -16.52 -1.17
CA MET A 114 20.56 -16.18 -1.08
C MET A 114 19.71 -17.02 -2.04
N VAL A 115 20.15 -17.17 -3.30
CA VAL A 115 19.44 -17.95 -4.32
C VAL A 115 19.38 -19.43 -3.94
N ILE A 116 20.53 -20.04 -3.61
CA ILE A 116 20.59 -21.45 -3.26
C ILE A 116 19.79 -21.74 -1.99
N GLY A 117 19.95 -20.92 -0.94
CA GLY A 117 19.23 -21.09 0.32
C GLY A 117 17.71 -21.03 0.13
N ARG A 118 17.21 -20.08 -0.68
CA ARG A 118 15.78 -19.97 -1.00
C ARG A 118 15.27 -21.18 -1.78
N LEU A 119 16.00 -21.63 -2.80
CA LEU A 119 15.60 -22.78 -3.63
C LEU A 119 15.58 -24.09 -2.84
N GLN A 120 16.45 -24.23 -1.85
CA GLN A 120 16.46 -25.39 -0.94
C GLN A 120 15.29 -25.33 0.04
N ALA A 121 15.10 -24.20 0.73
CA ALA A 121 14.01 -24.04 1.71
C ALA A 121 12.62 -24.23 1.10
N SER A 122 12.41 -23.78 -0.14
CA SER A 122 11.13 -23.95 -0.86
C SER A 122 10.79 -25.42 -1.17
N ARG A 123 11.76 -26.34 -1.16
CA ARG A 123 11.52 -27.77 -1.38
C ARG A 123 11.06 -28.47 -0.10
N ASP A 124 11.44 -27.93 1.06
CA ASP A 124 11.20 -28.55 2.37
C ASP A 124 9.90 -28.03 3.04
N SER A 125 9.31 -26.93 2.54
CA SER A 125 8.10 -26.33 3.07
C SER A 125 6.82 -27.04 2.60
N LEU A 126 6.58 -28.27 3.06
CA LEU A 126 5.32 -29.00 2.84
C LEU A 126 4.32 -28.87 4.01
N SER A 127 4.64 -28.07 5.04
CA SER A 127 3.79 -27.95 6.23
C SER A 127 3.97 -26.63 6.99
N SER A 128 3.74 -25.47 6.37
CA SER A 128 3.57 -24.23 7.13
C SER A 128 2.10 -23.99 7.44
N ASN A 129 1.77 -24.04 8.73
CA ASN A 129 0.48 -23.61 9.26
C ASN A 129 0.50 -22.07 9.32
N GLU A 130 0.62 -21.42 8.16
CA GLU A 130 0.76 -19.97 8.03
C GLU A 130 -0.49 -19.29 8.58
N LYS A 131 -0.28 -18.40 9.55
CA LYS A 131 -1.36 -17.61 10.12
C LYS A 131 -1.85 -16.62 9.08
N PHE A 132 -3.14 -16.34 9.09
CA PHE A 132 -3.70 -15.27 8.29
C PHE A 132 -3.15 -13.93 8.79
N THR A 133 -2.45 -13.22 7.93
CA THR A 133 -1.76 -11.96 8.22
C THR A 133 -2.63 -10.76 7.84
N VAL A 134 -2.83 -9.85 8.79
CA VAL A 134 -3.57 -8.61 8.63
C VAL A 134 -2.63 -7.42 8.67
N GLY A 135 -2.63 -6.62 7.61
CA GLY A 135 -1.94 -5.33 7.57
C GLY A 135 -2.76 -4.25 8.27
N ALA A 136 -2.14 -3.38 9.06
CA ALA A 136 -2.82 -2.26 9.70
C ALA A 136 -2.02 -0.96 9.61
N THR A 137 -2.65 0.15 9.22
CA THR A 137 -2.02 1.47 9.18
C THR A 137 -2.16 2.22 10.50
N MET A 138 -1.10 2.93 10.89
CA MET A 138 -0.97 3.55 12.20
C MET A 138 -0.31 4.91 12.10
N PHE A 139 -0.66 5.81 13.01
CA PHE A 139 0.09 7.01 13.32
C PHE A 139 0.13 7.18 14.83
N GLY A 140 1.07 7.97 15.35
CA GLY A 140 1.22 8.16 16.81
C GLY A 140 -0.07 8.61 17.52
N VAL A 141 -0.96 9.25 16.77
CA VAL A 141 -2.25 9.79 17.20
C VAL A 141 -3.42 8.79 17.09
N THR A 142 -3.23 7.67 16.39
CA THR A 142 -4.20 6.55 16.27
C THR A 142 -3.70 5.27 16.93
N THR A 143 -2.49 5.29 17.53
CA THR A 143 -1.88 4.16 18.25
C THR A 143 -2.82 3.45 19.23
N PRO A 144 -3.64 4.14 20.06
CA PRO A 144 -4.56 3.44 20.96
C PRO A 144 -5.57 2.53 20.21
N CYS A 145 -6.14 3.02 19.11
CA CYS A 145 -7.06 2.24 18.26
C CYS A 145 -6.34 1.02 17.65
N VAL A 146 -5.17 1.25 17.05
CA VAL A 146 -4.41 0.19 16.36
C VAL A 146 -3.94 -0.88 17.33
N ASN A 147 -3.44 -0.51 18.51
CA ASN A 147 -3.01 -1.47 19.52
C ASN A 147 -4.18 -2.34 20.01
N ALA A 148 -5.34 -1.74 20.28
CA ALA A 148 -6.53 -2.49 20.68
C ALA A 148 -7.01 -3.45 19.58
N ALA A 149 -6.99 -3.03 18.32
CA ALA A 149 -7.32 -3.89 17.18
C ALA A 149 -6.32 -5.04 17.02
N LYS A 150 -5.01 -4.74 17.11
CA LYS A 150 -3.91 -5.72 17.07
C LYS A 150 -4.05 -6.77 18.16
N GLU A 151 -4.22 -6.36 19.41
CA GLU A 151 -4.37 -7.28 20.53
C GLU A 151 -5.54 -8.24 20.33
N ARG A 152 -6.67 -7.72 19.83
CA ARG A 152 -7.84 -8.54 19.51
C ARG A 152 -7.55 -9.54 18.37
N LEU A 153 -6.95 -9.09 17.26
CA LEU A 153 -6.60 -9.96 16.13
C LEU A 153 -5.62 -11.07 16.54
N VAL A 154 -4.59 -10.74 17.31
CA VAL A 154 -3.62 -11.73 17.80
C VAL A 154 -4.29 -12.76 18.70
N LYS A 155 -5.22 -12.33 19.57
CA LYS A 155 -6.02 -13.23 20.41
C LYS A 155 -6.90 -14.17 19.57
N ASP A 156 -7.41 -13.68 18.45
CA ASP A 156 -8.24 -14.45 17.52
C ASP A 156 -7.40 -15.30 16.53
N GLY A 157 -6.09 -15.38 16.73
CA GLY A 157 -5.17 -16.29 16.01
C GLY A 157 -4.51 -15.71 14.76
N TYR A 158 -4.71 -14.42 14.47
CA TYR A 158 -4.12 -13.75 13.31
C TYR A 158 -2.69 -13.29 13.57
N GLU A 159 -1.92 -13.16 12.50
CA GLU A 159 -0.69 -12.39 12.49
C GLU A 159 -0.99 -10.95 12.06
N THR A 160 -0.20 -9.98 12.55
CA THR A 160 -0.44 -8.56 12.28
C THR A 160 0.85 -7.85 11.90
N LEU A 161 0.82 -7.11 10.79
CA LEU A 161 1.89 -6.21 10.38
C LEU A 161 1.40 -4.76 10.48
N VAL A 162 2.09 -3.93 11.27
CA VAL A 162 1.69 -2.53 11.51
C VAL A 162 2.59 -1.60 10.70
N PHE A 163 1.98 -0.72 9.91
CA PHE A 163 2.67 0.21 9.02
C PHE A 163 2.45 1.64 9.49
N HIS A 164 3.53 2.39 9.65
CA HIS A 164 3.44 3.80 9.99
C HIS A 164 3.01 4.59 8.73
N ALA A 165 1.88 5.29 8.80
CA ALA A 165 1.27 5.99 7.68
C ALA A 165 2.03 7.29 7.33
N THR A 166 3.23 7.14 6.76
CA THR A 166 4.15 8.24 6.43
C THR A 166 4.37 8.42 4.92
N GLY A 167 3.57 7.76 4.09
CA GLY A 167 3.73 7.65 2.64
C GLY A 167 4.33 6.30 2.24
N PRO A 168 5.62 6.03 2.54
CA PRO A 168 6.21 4.71 2.30
C PRO A 168 5.53 3.57 3.06
N GLY A 169 4.95 3.81 4.24
CA GLY A 169 4.32 2.75 5.01
C GLY A 169 3.05 2.20 4.35
N GLY A 170 2.19 3.07 3.84
CA GLY A 170 1.03 2.63 3.03
C GLY A 170 1.45 1.88 1.78
N ARG A 171 2.48 2.35 1.06
CA ARG A 171 3.04 1.65 -0.11
C ARG A 171 3.61 0.27 0.24
N ALA A 172 4.40 0.18 1.32
CA ALA A 172 4.96 -1.09 1.77
C ALA A 172 3.87 -2.11 2.12
N MET A 173 2.78 -1.66 2.77
CA MET A 173 1.63 -2.51 3.04
C MET A 173 1.00 -3.03 1.75
N GLU A 174 0.79 -2.15 0.76
CA GLU A 174 0.20 -2.52 -0.53
C GLU A 174 1.10 -3.46 -1.35
N ASP A 175 2.42 -3.26 -1.31
CA ASP A 175 3.38 -4.16 -1.99
C ASP A 175 3.35 -5.57 -1.37
N LEU A 176 3.20 -5.66 -0.05
CA LEU A 176 3.02 -6.94 0.65
C LEU A 176 1.65 -7.59 0.38
N VAL A 177 0.60 -6.78 0.16
CA VAL A 177 -0.69 -7.28 -0.36
C VAL A 177 -0.51 -7.82 -1.79
N ARG A 178 0.16 -7.08 -2.68
CA ARG A 178 0.43 -7.53 -4.05
C ARG A 178 1.26 -8.83 -4.09
N GLY A 179 2.22 -8.95 -3.17
CA GLY A 179 3.04 -10.15 -2.97
C GLY A 179 2.35 -11.31 -2.26
N GLY A 180 1.11 -11.13 -1.78
CA GLY A 180 0.35 -12.20 -1.10
C GLY A 180 0.75 -12.47 0.35
N PHE A 181 1.67 -11.69 0.92
CA PHE A 181 2.08 -11.79 2.32
C PHE A 181 1.02 -11.29 3.30
N ILE A 182 0.14 -10.40 2.86
CA ILE A 182 -0.99 -9.87 3.64
C ILE A 182 -2.29 -10.32 2.98
N GLN A 183 -3.15 -10.99 3.73
CA GLN A 183 -4.42 -11.53 3.22
C GLN A 183 -5.64 -10.70 3.64
N GLY A 184 -5.46 -9.69 4.50
CA GLY A 184 -6.52 -8.76 4.88
C GLY A 184 -5.97 -7.45 5.42
N VAL A 185 -6.76 -6.38 5.36
CA VAL A 185 -6.29 -5.04 5.77
C VAL A 185 -7.28 -4.36 6.71
N LEU A 186 -6.74 -3.78 7.78
CA LEU A 186 -7.38 -2.76 8.61
C LEU A 186 -6.68 -1.42 8.35
N ASP A 187 -7.12 -0.67 7.34
CA ASP A 187 -6.56 0.64 7.01
C ASP A 187 -7.15 1.71 7.94
N ILE A 188 -6.72 1.69 9.20
CA ILE A 188 -7.25 2.53 10.29
C ILE A 188 -6.87 4.00 10.08
N THR A 189 -5.68 4.25 9.55
CA THR A 189 -5.05 5.57 9.46
C THR A 189 -4.73 5.94 8.02
N THR A 190 -5.63 6.69 7.38
CA THR A 190 -5.52 7.09 5.96
C THR A 190 -4.94 8.50 5.78
N THR A 191 -4.20 9.02 6.77
CA THR A 191 -3.61 10.38 6.79
C THR A 191 -2.76 10.71 5.55
N GLU A 192 -2.14 9.70 4.93
CA GLU A 192 -1.33 9.86 3.70
C GLU A 192 -2.15 10.47 2.54
N VAL A 193 -3.48 10.30 2.54
CA VAL A 193 -4.39 10.93 1.57
C VAL A 193 -4.50 12.43 1.79
N ALA A 194 -4.53 12.89 3.05
CA ALA A 194 -4.56 14.32 3.36
C ALA A 194 -3.26 15.00 2.87
N ASP A 195 -2.12 14.35 3.10
CA ASP A 195 -0.84 14.79 2.56
C ASP A 195 -0.80 14.77 1.03
N TYR A 196 -1.33 13.73 0.37
CA TYR A 196 -1.41 13.67 -1.09
C TYR A 196 -2.23 14.81 -1.69
N VAL A 197 -3.41 15.06 -1.13
CA VAL A 197 -4.29 16.13 -1.60
C VAL A 197 -3.65 17.49 -1.33
N VAL A 198 -3.25 17.80 -0.10
CA VAL A 198 -2.82 19.17 0.27
C VAL A 198 -1.36 19.47 -0.10
N GLY A 199 -0.54 18.46 -0.37
CA GLY A 199 0.89 18.60 -0.65
C GLY A 199 1.78 18.54 0.59
N GLY A 200 1.49 17.61 1.50
CA GLY A 200 2.30 17.29 2.66
C GLY A 200 3.51 16.39 2.34
N VAL A 201 4.39 16.19 3.32
CA VAL A 201 5.67 15.45 3.15
C VAL A 201 5.54 13.93 3.33
N MET A 202 4.38 13.45 3.78
CA MET A 202 4.07 12.04 4.06
C MET A 202 2.96 11.52 3.13
N ALA A 203 2.93 12.01 1.89
CA ALA A 203 1.89 11.69 0.92
C ALA A 203 1.94 10.23 0.41
N CYS A 204 0.76 9.68 0.15
CA CYS A 204 0.63 8.49 -0.69
C CYS A 204 0.75 8.86 -2.19
N GLU A 205 0.67 7.85 -3.05
CA GLU A 205 0.53 8.02 -4.51
C GLU A 205 -0.94 7.92 -4.90
N CYS A 206 -1.32 8.27 -6.16
CA CYS A 206 -2.73 8.14 -6.57
C CYS A 206 -3.21 6.70 -6.69
N SER A 207 -2.32 5.72 -6.71
CA SER A 207 -2.68 4.30 -6.68
C SER A 207 -3.07 3.79 -5.29
N ARG A 208 -3.16 4.68 -4.29
CA ARG A 208 -3.53 4.31 -2.92
C ARG A 208 -4.85 3.54 -2.94
N PHE A 209 -4.86 2.40 -2.23
CA PHE A 209 -5.94 1.42 -2.12
C PHE A 209 -6.09 0.43 -3.28
N ASP A 210 -5.47 0.66 -4.45
CA ASP A 210 -5.65 -0.19 -5.65
C ASP A 210 -5.26 -1.64 -5.38
N ALA A 211 -4.16 -1.89 -4.66
CA ALA A 211 -3.69 -3.25 -4.35
C ALA A 211 -4.75 -4.11 -3.65
N MET A 212 -5.51 -3.53 -2.72
CA MET A 212 -6.54 -4.25 -1.99
C MET A 212 -7.72 -4.61 -2.91
N ILE A 213 -8.05 -3.70 -3.82
CA ILE A 213 -9.12 -3.88 -4.81
C ILE A 213 -8.74 -4.95 -5.84
N GLU A 214 -7.52 -4.89 -6.35
CA GLU A 214 -6.95 -5.84 -7.32
C GLU A 214 -6.90 -7.25 -6.74
N LYS A 215 -6.40 -7.38 -5.50
CA LYS A 215 -6.28 -8.68 -4.82
C LYS A 215 -7.59 -9.18 -4.19
N LYS A 216 -8.63 -8.34 -4.17
CA LYS A 216 -9.96 -8.66 -3.61
C LYS A 216 -9.90 -9.18 -2.18
N ILE A 217 -8.96 -8.68 -1.38
CA ILE A 217 -8.82 -9.11 0.02
C ILE A 217 -9.85 -8.41 0.92
N PRO A 218 -10.27 -9.02 2.04
CA PRO A 218 -11.10 -8.36 3.04
C PRO A 218 -10.39 -7.11 3.58
N SER A 219 -11.03 -5.96 3.37
CA SER A 219 -10.50 -4.66 3.80
C SER A 219 -11.55 -3.86 4.57
N VAL A 220 -11.12 -3.30 5.70
CA VAL A 220 -11.85 -2.30 6.48
C VAL A 220 -11.01 -1.02 6.50
N VAL A 221 -11.57 0.08 6.02
CA VAL A 221 -10.90 1.39 5.91
C VAL A 221 -11.57 2.38 6.83
N SER A 222 -10.80 3.15 7.59
CA SER A 222 -11.28 4.21 8.49
C SER A 222 -10.68 5.56 8.07
N VAL A 223 -10.95 6.61 8.84
CA VAL A 223 -10.58 8.01 8.57
C VAL A 223 -9.55 8.55 9.55
N GLY A 224 -8.73 7.67 10.14
CA GLY A 224 -7.78 8.05 11.17
C GLY A 224 -6.74 9.06 10.71
N ALA A 225 -6.57 10.11 11.50
CA ALA A 225 -5.65 11.22 11.26
C ALA A 225 -5.84 11.98 9.93
N LEU A 226 -7.04 11.98 9.35
CA LEU A 226 -7.37 12.82 8.20
C LEU A 226 -7.57 14.31 8.54
N ASP A 227 -7.51 14.68 9.82
CA ASP A 227 -7.56 16.06 10.32
C ASP A 227 -6.22 16.81 10.21
N MET A 228 -5.16 16.17 9.71
CA MET A 228 -3.82 16.76 9.66
C MET A 228 -3.10 16.51 8.33
N VAL A 229 -2.19 17.44 8.02
CA VAL A 229 -1.24 17.36 6.91
C VAL A 229 0.15 17.54 7.49
N ASN A 230 1.08 16.68 7.10
CA ASN A 230 2.40 16.64 7.69
C ASN A 230 3.37 17.56 6.95
N PHE A 231 4.15 18.31 7.71
CA PHE A 231 5.26 19.11 7.23
C PHE A 231 6.48 18.91 8.14
N GLY A 232 7.64 19.36 7.66
CA GLY A 232 8.86 19.39 8.46
C GLY A 232 8.86 20.52 9.49
N ALA A 233 10.03 21.10 9.75
CA ALA A 233 10.13 22.27 10.62
C ALA A 233 9.20 23.40 10.13
N LYS A 234 8.73 24.26 11.05
CA LYS A 234 7.83 25.38 10.70
C LYS A 234 8.36 26.26 9.55
N THR A 235 9.67 26.38 9.44
CA THR A 235 10.37 27.11 8.37
C THR A 235 10.26 26.46 6.99
N THR A 236 9.91 25.18 6.91
CA THR A 236 9.72 24.42 5.67
C THR A 236 8.28 24.44 5.16
N ILE A 237 7.34 24.97 5.95
CA ILE A 237 5.93 25.04 5.58
C ILE A 237 5.76 26.06 4.43
N PRO A 238 5.08 25.68 3.33
CA PRO A 238 4.78 26.61 2.24
C PRO A 238 4.10 27.89 2.72
N SER A 239 4.50 29.04 2.17
CA SER A 239 4.07 30.37 2.63
C SER A 239 2.55 30.56 2.65
N HIS A 240 1.84 29.94 1.69
CA HIS A 240 0.38 29.99 1.59
C HIS A 240 -0.34 29.21 2.72
N LEU A 241 0.35 28.28 3.40
CA LEU A 241 -0.19 27.49 4.51
C LEU A 241 0.19 28.04 5.89
N LEU A 242 1.08 29.03 5.98
CA LEU A 242 1.55 29.59 7.25
C LEU A 242 0.44 30.23 8.11
N LYS A 243 -0.69 30.59 7.51
CA LYS A 243 -1.86 31.16 8.19
C LYS A 243 -2.85 30.10 8.72
N ARG A 244 -2.62 28.81 8.44
CA ARG A 244 -3.48 27.71 8.91
C ARG A 244 -3.21 27.41 10.40
N ASN A 245 -4.08 26.59 10.99
CA ASN A 245 -3.88 26.08 12.35
C ASN A 245 -2.69 25.11 12.38
N ILE A 246 -1.51 25.64 12.71
CA ILE A 246 -0.26 24.87 12.78
C ILE A 246 -0.05 24.40 14.21
N HIS A 247 -0.10 23.08 14.40
CA HIS A 247 0.34 22.46 15.64
C HIS A 247 1.82 22.08 15.54
N VAL A 248 2.66 22.69 16.38
CA VAL A 248 4.03 22.22 16.59
C VAL A 248 3.95 21.06 17.57
N ARG A 249 4.24 19.85 17.09
CA ARG A 249 3.98 18.59 17.79
C ARG A 249 4.51 18.60 19.23
N ASN A 250 3.56 18.68 20.16
CA ASN A 250 3.62 18.25 21.56
C ASN A 250 2.20 17.75 21.93
N GLU A 251 1.97 16.45 21.70
CA GLU A 251 0.89 15.53 22.15
C GLU A 251 -0.60 15.96 22.38
N GLN A 252 -1.52 15.31 21.63
CA GLN A 252 -2.76 14.59 22.03
C GLN A 252 -4.26 15.13 21.93
N LYS A 253 -5.17 14.15 21.59
CA LYS A 253 -6.64 13.72 21.46
C LYS A 253 -7.65 14.17 20.32
N GLY A 254 -8.35 13.22 19.58
CA GLY A 254 -9.36 13.29 18.44
C GLY A 254 -9.50 12.18 17.31
N ILE A 255 -10.06 12.42 16.08
CA ILE A 255 -9.93 11.47 14.91
C ILE A 255 -8.47 11.16 14.52
N SER A 256 -7.59 12.10 14.81
CA SER A 256 -6.27 11.82 15.35
C SER A 256 -6.34 12.11 16.82
N ALA A 257 -5.53 11.56 17.70
CA ALA A 257 -5.28 12.23 18.95
C ALA A 257 -4.84 13.74 18.84
N LEU A 258 -5.53 14.70 18.21
CA LEU A 258 -5.54 16.16 18.35
C LEU A 258 -6.94 16.78 18.05
N ASP A 259 -7.87 16.05 17.44
CA ASP A 259 -9.29 16.41 17.13
C ASP A 259 -10.40 15.93 18.17
N ALA A 260 -10.23 16.16 19.47
CA ALA A 260 -11.18 15.75 20.53
C ALA A 260 -11.60 16.97 21.33
N PRO A 261 -12.74 16.93 22.04
CA PRO A 261 -13.18 18.04 22.87
C PRO A 261 -12.04 18.62 23.73
N GLY A 262 -11.71 19.90 23.48
CA GLY A 262 -10.64 20.63 24.16
C GLY A 262 -9.23 20.49 23.56
N LYS A 263 -9.08 19.93 22.36
CA LYS A 263 -7.78 19.70 21.70
C LYS A 263 -7.59 20.55 20.43
N PRO A 264 -6.33 20.76 19.99
CA PRO A 264 -6.00 21.82 19.01
C PRO A 264 -6.66 21.68 17.64
N PHE A 265 -6.95 20.45 17.20
CA PHE A 265 -7.53 20.16 15.89
C PHE A 265 -9.02 19.79 15.97
N TYR A 266 -9.67 20.01 17.12
CA TYR A 266 -11.07 19.62 17.28
C TYR A 266 -11.99 20.44 16.38
N ASP A 267 -12.51 19.77 15.35
CA ASP A 267 -13.42 20.36 14.37
C ASP A 267 -14.55 19.35 14.03
N PRO A 268 -15.66 19.38 14.81
CA PRO A 268 -16.80 18.51 14.53
C PRO A 268 -17.51 18.84 13.21
N GLU A 269 -17.36 20.06 12.67
CA GLU A 269 -17.93 20.43 11.36
C GLU A 269 -17.16 19.73 10.24
N ALA A 270 -15.82 19.76 10.30
CA ALA A 270 -14.97 19.03 9.37
C ALA A 270 -15.25 17.52 9.43
N THR A 271 -15.37 16.96 10.63
CA THR A 271 -15.75 15.56 10.83
C THR A 271 -17.09 15.26 10.16
N VAL A 272 -18.16 15.98 10.48
CA VAL A 272 -19.50 15.72 9.91
C VAL A 272 -19.51 15.86 8.40
N THR A 273 -18.80 16.85 7.86
CA THR A 273 -18.68 17.06 6.41
C THR A 273 -18.01 15.86 5.73
N LEU A 274 -16.91 15.37 6.29
CA LEU A 274 -16.22 14.16 5.81
C LEU A 274 -17.16 12.95 5.81
N ILE A 275 -17.90 12.73 6.89
CA ILE A 275 -18.85 11.60 7.00
C ILE A 275 -19.95 11.70 5.94
N ASN A 276 -20.55 12.88 5.80
CA ASN A 276 -21.67 13.09 4.87
C ASN A 276 -21.21 12.89 3.41
N GLU A 277 -20.04 13.40 3.03
CA GLU A 277 -19.51 13.19 1.68
C GLU A 277 -19.14 11.72 1.43
N LEU A 278 -18.57 11.01 2.41
CA LEU A 278 -18.32 9.56 2.27
C LEU A 278 -19.62 8.78 2.06
N GLN A 279 -20.68 9.07 2.82
CA GLN A 279 -21.98 8.41 2.67
C GLN A 279 -22.65 8.73 1.32
N LYS A 280 -22.45 9.94 0.80
CA LYS A 280 -23.02 10.41 -0.47
C LYS A 280 -22.29 9.83 -1.69
N LEU A 281 -20.96 9.79 -1.65
CA LEU A 281 -20.13 9.42 -2.80
C LEU A 281 -19.93 7.90 -2.92
N ILE A 282 -19.93 7.18 -1.81
CA ILE A 282 -19.69 5.73 -1.83
C ILE A 282 -21.00 5.01 -2.10
N GLN A 283 -21.11 4.46 -3.33
CA GLN A 283 -22.26 3.63 -3.68
C GLN A 283 -22.23 2.34 -2.86
N THR A 284 -23.20 2.15 -1.98
CA THR A 284 -23.30 0.95 -1.15
C THR A 284 -23.89 -0.21 -1.94
N ASN A 285 -23.36 -1.41 -1.71
CA ASN A 285 -23.88 -2.66 -2.25
C ASN A 285 -23.54 -3.81 -1.28
N GLU A 286 -23.82 -5.07 -1.66
CA GLU A 286 -23.51 -6.24 -0.83
C GLU A 286 -22.02 -6.33 -0.48
N ASP A 287 -21.20 -5.82 -1.40
CA ASP A 287 -19.75 -5.82 -1.41
C ASP A 287 -19.12 -4.55 -0.86
N ARG A 288 -19.89 -3.52 -0.51
CA ARG A 288 -19.35 -2.25 -0.04
C ARG A 288 -20.34 -1.54 0.87
N GLN A 289 -19.94 -1.29 2.12
CA GLN A 289 -20.80 -0.65 3.12
C GLN A 289 -20.09 0.54 3.78
N VAL A 290 -20.88 1.55 4.16
CA VAL A 290 -20.45 2.69 4.96
C VAL A 290 -21.15 2.63 6.31
N GLU A 291 -20.38 2.49 7.38
CA GLU A 291 -20.89 2.40 8.74
C GLU A 291 -20.42 3.60 9.57
N VAL A 292 -21.35 4.22 10.28
CA VAL A 292 -21.07 5.40 11.12
C VAL A 292 -21.30 5.03 12.58
N TYR A 293 -20.30 5.26 13.41
CA TYR A 293 -20.33 4.90 14.82
C TYR A 293 -20.28 6.14 15.72
N PRO A 294 -21.04 6.15 16.84
CA PRO A 294 -21.06 7.26 17.79
C PRO A 294 -19.88 7.17 18.77
N TYR A 295 -18.69 6.86 18.26
CA TYR A 295 -17.46 6.68 19.03
C TYR A 295 -16.36 7.57 18.48
N HIS A 296 -15.41 7.89 19.34
CA HIS A 296 -14.13 8.45 18.94
C HIS A 296 -13.21 7.31 18.46
N ILE A 297 -12.31 7.58 17.49
CA ILE A 297 -11.48 6.52 16.87
C ILE A 297 -10.67 5.71 17.89
N ASN A 298 -10.13 6.38 18.91
CA ASN A 298 -9.35 5.77 19.98
C ASN A 298 -10.20 5.15 21.11
N ASP A 299 -11.52 5.12 21.00
CA ASP A 299 -12.36 4.38 21.93
C ASP A 299 -12.18 2.87 21.69
N LEU A 300 -12.01 2.10 22.77
CA LEU A 300 -11.89 0.63 22.70
C LEU A 300 -13.08 -0.02 21.97
N LYS A 301 -14.28 0.57 22.06
CA LYS A 301 -15.47 0.09 21.35
C LYS A 301 -15.32 0.24 19.84
N PHE A 302 -14.72 1.33 19.36
CA PHE A 302 -14.48 1.54 17.93
C PHE A 302 -13.46 0.52 17.40
N ALA A 303 -12.34 0.32 18.10
CA ALA A 303 -11.35 -0.69 17.71
C ALA A 303 -11.95 -2.10 17.63
N LYS A 304 -12.78 -2.50 18.60
CA LYS A 304 -13.52 -3.77 18.56
C LYS A 304 -14.43 -3.86 17.35
N THR A 305 -15.18 -2.79 17.07
CA THR A 305 -16.10 -2.70 15.95
C THR A 305 -15.37 -2.86 14.60
N LEU A 306 -14.19 -2.27 14.43
CA LEU A 306 -13.37 -2.45 13.23
C LEU A 306 -12.93 -3.91 13.05
N VAL A 307 -12.55 -4.59 14.12
CA VAL A 307 -12.18 -6.01 14.05
C VAL A 307 -13.40 -6.88 13.77
N ASP A 308 -14.52 -6.66 14.47
CA ASP A 308 -15.77 -7.39 14.24
C ASP A 308 -16.23 -7.19 12.78
N SER A 309 -16.04 -5.99 12.23
CA SER A 309 -16.28 -5.67 10.83
C SER A 309 -15.47 -6.55 9.88
N PHE A 310 -14.17 -6.63 10.15
CA PHE A 310 -13.23 -7.40 9.35
C PHE A 310 -13.53 -8.89 9.39
N LEU A 311 -13.82 -9.43 10.59
CA LEU A 311 -14.13 -10.84 10.78
C LEU A 311 -15.41 -11.25 10.03
N GLU A 312 -16.43 -10.38 10.02
CA GLU A 312 -17.66 -10.62 9.27
C GLU A 312 -17.43 -10.70 7.76
N ILE A 313 -16.68 -9.75 7.19
CA ILE A 313 -16.31 -9.73 5.77
C ILE A 313 -15.51 -10.98 5.42
N ARG A 314 -14.50 -11.32 6.24
CA ARG A 314 -13.64 -12.49 6.01
C ARG A 314 -14.46 -13.79 6.00
N LYS A 315 -15.42 -13.93 6.92
CA LYS A 315 -16.26 -15.14 6.98
C LYS A 315 -17.04 -15.33 5.68
N ARG A 316 -17.69 -14.28 5.18
CA ARG A 316 -18.40 -14.31 3.88
C ARG A 316 -17.44 -14.63 2.73
N HIS A 317 -16.28 -13.98 2.70
CA HIS A 317 -15.25 -14.23 1.68
C HIS A 317 -14.74 -15.69 1.70
N SER A 318 -14.65 -16.32 2.88
CA SER A 318 -14.22 -17.72 2.98
C SER A 318 -15.30 -18.68 2.45
N GLU A 319 -16.58 -18.36 2.65
CA GLU A 319 -17.73 -19.14 2.17
C GLU A 319 -17.87 -19.05 0.63
N ASP A 320 -17.61 -17.87 0.05
CA ASP A 320 -17.69 -17.65 -1.41
C ASP A 320 -16.56 -18.36 -2.20
N VAL A 321 -15.40 -18.57 -1.58
CA VAL A 321 -14.28 -19.31 -2.19
C VAL A 321 -14.50 -20.83 -2.15
N PHE A 322 -15.36 -21.34 -1.26
CA PHE A 322 -15.54 -22.78 -0.97
C PHE A 322 -16.70 -23.47 -1.71
N VAL A 323 -17.20 -22.92 -2.81
CA VAL A 323 -18.19 -23.64 -3.65
C VAL A 323 -17.47 -24.77 -4.40
N PRO A 324 -17.76 -26.07 -4.15
CA PRO A 324 -17.10 -27.16 -4.86
C PRO A 324 -17.56 -27.18 -6.32
N ASN A 325 -16.65 -27.02 -7.26
CA ASN A 325 -16.89 -27.33 -8.67
C ASN A 325 -17.09 -28.86 -8.81
N GLN A 326 -18.33 -29.32 -8.74
CA GLN A 326 -18.73 -30.51 -9.49
C GLN A 326 -19.08 -30.04 -10.90
N ASP A 327 -18.12 -30.19 -11.80
CA ASP A 327 -18.30 -30.58 -13.21
C ASP A 327 -17.02 -30.25 -13.98
N LEU A 328 -16.14 -31.25 -14.11
CA LEU A 328 -15.03 -31.24 -15.04
C LEU A 328 -15.56 -31.71 -16.40
N HIS A 329 -15.80 -30.78 -17.31
CA HIS A 329 -15.63 -31.03 -18.75
C HIS A 329 -15.10 -29.79 -19.48
N GLU A 330 -14.18 -30.09 -20.38
CA GLU A 330 -13.25 -29.29 -21.18
C GLU A 330 -13.70 -27.96 -21.83
N ASN A 331 -12.70 -27.08 -21.94
CA ASN A 331 -12.43 -26.11 -23.01
C ASN A 331 -13.40 -24.93 -23.23
N SER A 332 -13.05 -23.81 -22.61
CA SER A 332 -12.94 -22.52 -23.32
C SER A 332 -12.14 -21.52 -22.49
N ILE A 333 -10.93 -21.18 -22.92
CA ILE A 333 -10.18 -20.04 -22.38
C ILE A 333 -10.91 -18.78 -22.82
N SER A 334 -11.76 -18.24 -21.96
CA SER A 334 -12.29 -16.89 -22.12
C SER A 334 -11.20 -15.89 -21.76
N LYS A 335 -10.75 -15.11 -22.75
CA LYS A 335 -9.89 -13.94 -22.55
C LYS A 335 -10.44 -13.09 -21.40
N PRO A 336 -9.60 -12.61 -20.46
CA PRO A 336 -10.08 -11.69 -19.44
C PRO A 336 -10.53 -10.40 -20.12
N ASN A 337 -11.76 -9.99 -19.83
CA ASN A 337 -12.27 -8.67 -20.21
C ASN A 337 -11.36 -7.62 -19.57
N LEU A 338 -10.57 -6.96 -20.40
CA LEU A 338 -9.89 -5.69 -20.12
C LEU A 338 -10.95 -4.60 -19.95
N LEU A 339 -11.65 -4.57 -18.81
CA LEU A 339 -12.10 -3.30 -18.28
C LEU A 339 -10.87 -2.71 -17.59
N GLY A 340 -10.30 -1.65 -18.18
CA GLY A 340 -9.20 -0.92 -17.56
C GLY A 340 -9.63 -0.42 -16.19
N ASN A 341 -9.02 -0.94 -15.13
CA ASN A 341 -8.99 -0.24 -13.85
C ASN A 341 -8.05 0.96 -14.05
N GLU A 342 -8.57 2.06 -14.58
CA GLU A 342 -7.81 3.31 -14.61
C GLU A 342 -7.71 3.86 -13.18
N THR A 343 -6.48 3.92 -12.65
CA THR A 343 -6.19 4.62 -11.39
C THR A 343 -6.65 6.07 -11.51
N THR A 344 -7.55 6.49 -10.62
CA THR A 344 -8.10 7.84 -10.63
C THR A 344 -7.24 8.74 -9.75
N CYS A 345 -6.52 9.69 -10.33
CA CYS A 345 -5.69 10.65 -9.60
C CYS A 345 -6.47 11.96 -9.36
N TYR A 346 -6.31 12.56 -8.18
CA TYR A 346 -7.05 13.77 -7.76
C TYR A 346 -6.07 14.87 -7.31
N SER A 347 -6.43 16.12 -7.56
CA SER A 347 -5.72 17.34 -7.17
C SER A 347 -6.66 18.25 -6.37
N PRO A 348 -6.16 19.14 -5.48
CA PRO A 348 -6.98 20.20 -4.87
C PRO A 348 -7.80 21.02 -5.87
N SER A 349 -7.28 21.17 -7.09
CA SER A 349 -7.96 21.87 -8.18
C SER A 349 -9.29 21.23 -8.59
N ASP A 350 -9.47 19.95 -8.30
CA ASP A 350 -10.68 19.19 -8.62
C ASP A 350 -11.83 19.45 -7.62
N PHE A 351 -11.55 20.17 -6.52
CA PHE A 351 -12.52 20.46 -5.46
C PHE A 351 -12.65 21.98 -5.19
N PRO A 352 -13.16 22.77 -6.15
CA PRO A 352 -13.23 24.23 -6.05
C PRO A 352 -14.17 24.73 -4.94
N ASP A 353 -15.13 23.90 -4.51
CA ASP A 353 -16.10 24.20 -3.46
C ASP A 353 -15.60 23.89 -2.04
N ALA A 354 -14.36 23.39 -1.89
CA ALA A 354 -13.76 23.16 -0.58
C ALA A 354 -13.64 24.50 0.17
N ARG A 355 -14.48 24.70 1.19
CA ARG A 355 -14.61 25.98 1.90
C ARG A 355 -13.26 26.48 2.43
N PRO A 356 -12.89 27.75 2.19
CA PRO A 356 -11.96 28.45 3.06
C PRO A 356 -12.71 28.71 4.38
N GLY A 357 -12.44 27.87 5.38
CA GLY A 357 -13.33 27.64 6.53
C GLY A 357 -13.81 28.88 7.31
N PHE A 358 -15.01 28.77 7.87
CA PHE A 358 -15.54 29.27 9.15
C PHE A 358 -17.08 29.14 9.12
N ASP A 359 -17.69 28.40 10.05
CA ASP A 359 -18.88 28.81 10.83
C ASP A 359 -19.32 27.74 11.84
N HIS A 360 -19.23 28.06 13.14
CA HIS A 360 -19.50 27.13 14.23
C HIS A 360 -21.01 26.82 14.44
N LEU A 361 -21.34 25.52 14.52
CA LEU A 361 -22.59 24.98 15.08
C LEU A 361 -22.26 23.82 16.06
N PRO A 362 -23.12 23.52 17.06
CA PRO A 362 -22.74 22.67 18.19
C PRO A 362 -23.06 21.18 17.98
N PHE A 363 -22.09 20.28 17.73
CA PHE A 363 -22.37 18.82 17.65
C PHE A 363 -21.22 17.88 18.09
N LYS A 364 -21.56 16.60 18.32
CA LYS A 364 -20.75 15.51 18.93
C LYS A 364 -19.92 14.71 17.90
N THR A 365 -18.74 14.23 18.34
CA THR A 365 -17.74 13.43 17.60
C THR A 365 -18.29 12.11 17.04
N ARG A 366 -17.91 11.73 15.81
CA ARG A 366 -18.32 10.51 15.10
C ARG A 366 -17.15 9.93 14.29
N ALA A 367 -17.11 8.63 14.08
CA ALA A 367 -16.10 7.95 13.27
C ALA A 367 -16.76 7.08 12.18
N VAL A 368 -16.05 6.85 11.06
CA VAL A 368 -16.57 6.12 9.88
C VAL A 368 -15.68 4.94 9.55
N SER A 369 -16.32 3.84 9.16
CA SER A 369 -15.70 2.64 8.64
C SER A 369 -16.30 2.29 7.28
N LEU A 370 -15.44 1.94 6.32
CA LEU A 370 -15.80 1.44 4.99
C LEU A 370 -15.41 -0.03 4.91
N ARG A 371 -16.35 -0.87 4.48
CA ARG A 371 -16.13 -2.31 4.32
C ARG A 371 -16.17 -2.69 2.85
N LYS A 372 -15.37 -3.67 2.41
CA LYS A 372 -15.51 -4.31 1.09
C LYS A 372 -15.46 -5.85 1.13
N SER A 373 -16.45 -6.55 0.57
CA SER A 373 -16.40 -7.99 0.19
C SER A 373 -16.49 -8.14 -1.34
N SER A 374 -16.25 -9.32 -1.92
CA SER A 374 -16.51 -9.57 -3.34
C SER A 374 -17.41 -10.78 -3.51
N SER A 375 -18.65 -10.58 -3.96
CA SER A 375 -19.64 -11.61 -4.23
C SER A 375 -20.25 -11.40 -5.63
N LYS A 376 -20.40 -12.48 -6.40
CA LYS A 376 -21.11 -12.42 -7.70
C LYS A 376 -22.62 -12.31 -7.43
N PRO A 377 -23.39 -11.53 -8.21
CA PRO A 377 -24.83 -11.47 -8.06
C PRO A 377 -25.45 -12.86 -8.34
N ARG A 378 -26.18 -13.41 -7.36
CA ARG A 378 -26.98 -14.63 -7.54
C ARG A 378 -28.12 -14.34 -8.53
N ILE A 379 -27.98 -14.81 -9.76
CA ILE A 379 -29.12 -14.97 -10.67
C ILE A 379 -30.01 -16.05 -10.07
N LYS A 380 -31.13 -15.66 -9.45
CA LYS A 380 -32.20 -16.61 -9.11
C LYS A 380 -32.79 -17.14 -10.42
N SER A 381 -32.38 -18.34 -10.84
CA SER A 381 -33.11 -19.10 -11.85
C SER A 381 -34.43 -19.57 -11.24
N SER A 382 -35.49 -18.80 -11.46
CA SER A 382 -36.86 -19.26 -11.26
C SER A 382 -37.17 -20.31 -12.33
N ILE A 383 -37.01 -21.58 -11.98
CA ILE A 383 -37.57 -22.70 -12.74
C ILE A 383 -39.09 -22.64 -12.54
N HIS A 384 -39.80 -22.10 -13.54
CA HIS A 384 -41.23 -22.31 -13.66
C HIS A 384 -41.47 -23.71 -14.22
N THR A 385 -41.84 -24.64 -13.35
CA THR A 385 -42.60 -25.82 -13.75
C THR A 385 -44.07 -25.43 -13.86
N ALA A 386 -44.64 -25.62 -15.05
CA ALA A 386 -46.08 -25.63 -15.30
C ALA A 386 -46.36 -26.71 -16.36
N PRO A 387 -47.57 -27.29 -16.36
CA PRO A 387 -47.81 -28.75 -16.37
C PRO A 387 -47.62 -29.48 -17.70
#